data_AF-A0A2N0RDE2-F1
#
_entry.id   AF-A0A2N0RDE2-F1
#
_cell.length_a   1.000
_cell.length_b   1.000
_cell.length_c   1.000
_cell.angle_alpha   90.00
_cell.angle_beta   90.00
_cell.angle_gamma   90.00
#
_symmetry.space_group_name_H-M   'P 1'
#
loop_
_entity.id
_entity.type
_entity.pdbx_description
1 polymer ?
#
loop_
_entity_poly.entity_id
_entity_poly.type
_entity_poly.pdbx_seq_one_letter_code
_entity_poly.pdbx_strand_id
1 'polypeptide(L)'
;MEPEGDDFKPNEPYTHRLRRILDEYPDGSQDLREILQNSDDAKSTEQIFILDHNTYSSNKLFKPELRRFQGPALLAINSETFKERDFSSLLKLADSEKRDQFDKIGVMGVGFNSIYHITDSPTFITGDKYVILDPHEWYYNGGKSFNFVEKNLAESYRDQFNPFIIPCNESRTSPFKKPFKGTIFRYPLRDNDQSDISKKIYKPQEILDMFHKFY
;
A
#
# COMPACT_ATOMS: atom_id res chain seq x y z
N MET A 1 31.16 11.53 39.74
CA MET A 1 29.78 11.07 39.53
C MET A 1 29.28 11.85 38.35
N GLU A 2 28.91 11.16 37.28
CA GLU A 2 28.26 11.79 36.14
C GLU A 2 26.85 12.24 36.59
N PRO A 3 26.40 13.46 36.25
CA PRO A 3 25.08 13.94 36.63
C PRO A 3 23.98 13.08 35.97
N GLU A 4 22.83 12.92 36.65
CA GLU A 4 21.65 12.30 36.05
C GLU A 4 21.25 13.03 34.76
N GLY A 5 21.10 12.26 33.69
CA GLY A 5 20.62 12.72 32.40
C GLY A 5 19.80 11.62 31.74
N ASP A 6 18.82 12.01 30.94
CA ASP A 6 18.05 11.09 30.13
C ASP A 6 18.83 10.75 28.86
N ASP A 7 19.08 9.47 28.63
CA ASP A 7 19.55 8.99 27.32
C ASP A 7 18.42 9.16 26.30
N PHE A 8 18.72 9.78 25.17
CA PHE A 8 17.83 9.80 24.01
C PHE A 8 18.53 9.21 22.79
N LYS A 9 17.80 8.41 22.02
CA LYS A 9 18.22 7.92 20.71
C LYS A 9 17.28 8.53 19.66
N PRO A 10 17.74 9.43 18.80
CA PRO A 10 16.89 9.98 17.74
C PRO A 10 16.48 8.84 16.79
N ASN A 11 15.18 8.70 16.55
CA ASN A 11 14.65 7.74 15.58
C ASN A 11 14.72 8.35 14.16
N GLU A 12 15.29 7.61 13.22
CA GLU A 12 15.29 8.01 11.80
C GLU A 12 13.88 7.85 11.20
N PRO A 13 13.36 8.84 10.44
CA PRO A 13 12.08 8.68 9.75
C PRO A 13 12.07 7.47 8.82
N TYR A 14 10.98 6.70 8.83
CA TYR A 14 10.86 5.51 7.99
C TYR A 14 10.95 5.83 6.49
N THR A 15 10.55 7.03 6.09
CA THR A 15 10.68 7.54 4.73
C THR A 15 12.13 7.56 4.24
N HIS A 16 13.09 7.93 5.10
CA HIS A 16 14.52 7.93 4.75
C HIS A 16 15.06 6.52 4.54
N ARG A 17 14.60 5.55 5.33
CA ARG A 17 14.94 4.15 5.14
C ARG A 17 14.40 3.63 3.82
N LEU A 18 13.13 3.89 3.53
CA LEU A 18 12.53 3.51 2.25
C LEU A 18 13.31 4.13 1.09
N ARG A 19 13.67 5.41 1.18
CA ARG A 19 14.52 6.08 0.18
C ARG A 19 15.86 5.36 -0.04
N ARG A 20 16.57 4.97 1.02
CA ARG A 20 17.83 4.21 0.89
C ARG A 20 17.62 2.87 0.18
N ILE A 21 16.52 2.17 0.49
CA ILE A 21 16.16 0.93 -0.22
C ILE A 21 15.93 1.22 -1.70
N LEU A 22 15.21 2.31 -2.03
CA LEU A 22 14.97 2.70 -3.42
C LEU A 22 16.27 3.10 -4.16
N ASP A 23 17.27 3.65 -3.46
CA ASP A 23 18.57 3.98 -4.05
C ASP A 23 19.38 2.72 -4.43
N GLU A 24 19.18 1.60 -3.72
CA GLU A 24 19.85 0.33 -3.96
C GLU A 24 19.12 -0.57 -4.97
N TYR A 25 17.80 -0.39 -5.12
CA TYR A 25 16.95 -1.24 -5.96
C TYR A 25 16.46 -0.48 -7.19
N PRO A 26 16.89 -0.86 -8.41
CA PRO A 26 16.47 -0.18 -9.62
C PRO A 26 14.96 -0.30 -9.82
N ASP A 27 14.37 0.78 -10.29
CA ASP A 27 12.93 0.86 -10.55
C ASP A 27 12.51 0.21 -11.87
N GLY A 28 11.20 0.05 -12.09
CA GLY A 28 10.63 -0.41 -13.35
C GLY A 28 10.02 -1.80 -13.24
N SER A 29 10.10 -2.61 -14.30
CA SER A 29 9.38 -3.91 -14.36
C SER A 29 9.74 -4.89 -13.24
N GLN A 30 10.83 -4.65 -12.51
CA GLN A 30 11.19 -5.42 -11.31
C GLN A 30 10.11 -5.28 -10.22
N ASP A 31 9.50 -4.10 -10.04
CA ASP A 31 8.44 -3.87 -9.06
C ASP A 31 7.27 -4.86 -9.26
N LEU A 32 6.95 -5.17 -10.52
CA LEU A 32 5.90 -6.13 -10.88
C LEU A 32 6.32 -7.58 -10.59
N ARG A 33 7.60 -7.91 -10.75
CA ARG A 33 8.15 -9.24 -10.41
C ARG A 33 8.11 -9.47 -8.90
N GLU A 34 8.44 -8.45 -8.11
CA GLU A 34 8.35 -8.53 -6.65
C GLU A 34 6.90 -8.73 -6.18
N ILE A 35 5.93 -8.03 -6.78
CA ILE A 35 4.50 -8.27 -6.48
C ILE A 35 4.08 -9.69 -6.86
N LEU A 36 4.51 -10.18 -8.03
CA LEU A 36 4.21 -11.56 -8.44
C LEU A 36 4.83 -12.57 -7.47
N GLN A 37 6.09 -12.38 -7.05
CA GLN A 37 6.74 -13.24 -6.08
C GLN A 37 6.01 -13.26 -4.73
N ASN A 38 5.50 -12.11 -4.27
CA ASN A 38 4.68 -12.07 -3.05
C ASN A 38 3.40 -12.91 -3.18
N SER A 39 2.79 -12.90 -4.36
CA SER A 39 1.62 -13.74 -4.65
C SER A 39 1.97 -15.22 -4.71
N ASP A 40 3.11 -15.58 -5.29
CA ASP A 40 3.62 -16.96 -5.29
C ASP A 40 3.94 -17.46 -3.88
N ASP A 41 4.58 -16.63 -3.05
CA ASP A 41 4.91 -16.94 -1.66
C ASP A 41 3.65 -17.12 -0.79
N ALA A 42 2.61 -16.32 -1.08
CA ALA A 42 1.28 -16.49 -0.49
C ALA A 42 0.55 -17.75 -0.98
N LYS A 43 1.08 -18.42 -2.02
CA LYS A 43 0.47 -19.56 -2.74
C LYS A 43 -0.78 -19.19 -3.52
N SER A 44 -0.81 -17.97 -4.04
CA SER A 44 -1.86 -17.52 -4.94
C SER A 44 -1.86 -18.34 -6.22
N THR A 45 -3.06 -18.60 -6.73
CA THR A 45 -3.25 -19.28 -8.01
C THR A 45 -3.33 -18.30 -9.17
N GLU A 46 -3.50 -17.02 -8.88
CA GLU A 46 -3.65 -15.96 -9.88
C GLU A 46 -3.02 -14.65 -9.37
N GLN A 47 -2.44 -13.88 -10.29
CA GLN A 47 -2.02 -12.50 -10.07
C GLN A 47 -2.50 -11.66 -11.25
N ILE A 48 -3.35 -10.67 -10.97
CA ILE A 48 -3.89 -9.74 -11.97
C ILE A 48 -3.28 -8.36 -11.72
N PHE A 49 -2.69 -7.77 -12.76
CA PHE A 49 -2.28 -6.38 -12.76
C PHE A 49 -3.25 -5.54 -13.60
N ILE A 50 -3.68 -4.39 -13.07
CA ILE A 50 -4.53 -3.45 -13.79
C ILE A 50 -3.89 -2.06 -13.68
N LEU A 51 -3.68 -1.42 -14.82
CA LEU A 51 -3.39 0.01 -14.87
C LEU A 51 -4.73 0.76 -14.91
N ASP A 52 -5.07 1.37 -13.78
CA ASP A 52 -6.28 2.17 -13.62
C ASP A 52 -5.99 3.64 -13.97
N HIS A 53 -6.59 4.12 -15.05
CA HIS A 53 -6.46 5.50 -15.53
C HIS A 53 -7.47 6.46 -14.89
N ASN A 54 -8.38 5.97 -14.05
CA ASN A 54 -9.47 6.78 -13.54
C ASN A 54 -9.01 7.78 -12.47
N THR A 55 -9.75 8.88 -12.38
CA THR A 55 -9.76 9.78 -11.22
C THR A 55 -11.12 9.73 -10.56
N TYR A 56 -11.16 9.49 -9.27
CA TYR A 56 -12.38 9.26 -8.50
C TYR A 56 -12.82 10.53 -7.76
N SER A 57 -14.12 10.60 -7.46
CA SER A 57 -14.69 11.64 -6.59
C SER A 57 -14.03 11.60 -5.21
N SER A 58 -13.94 12.74 -4.53
CA SER A 58 -13.30 12.87 -3.22
C SER A 58 -14.24 13.46 -2.16
N ASN A 59 -15.54 13.33 -2.33
CA ASN A 59 -16.56 13.91 -1.46
C ASN A 59 -16.84 13.07 -0.21
N LYS A 60 -16.67 11.75 -0.31
CA LYS A 60 -16.99 10.77 0.75
C LYS A 60 -15.80 9.89 1.09
N LEU A 61 -14.71 10.52 1.55
CA LEU A 61 -13.47 9.86 2.00
C LEU A 61 -13.40 9.74 3.53
N PHE A 62 -12.52 8.88 4.06
CA PHE A 62 -12.29 8.80 5.51
C PHE A 62 -11.74 10.10 6.10
N LYS A 63 -10.93 10.81 5.30
CA LYS A 63 -10.39 12.14 5.57
C LYS A 63 -10.34 12.93 4.25
N PRO A 64 -10.71 14.22 4.22
CA PRO A 64 -10.67 15.02 2.98
C PRO A 64 -9.30 15.03 2.28
N GLU A 65 -8.22 14.95 3.04
CA GLU A 65 -6.85 15.00 2.55
C GLU A 65 -6.45 13.76 1.73
N LEU A 66 -7.14 12.63 1.92
CA LEU A 66 -6.94 11.42 1.12
C LEU A 66 -7.33 11.60 -0.36
N ARG A 67 -7.90 12.76 -0.73
CA ARG A 67 -8.19 13.13 -2.13
C ARG A 67 -6.97 13.02 -3.05
N ARG A 68 -5.75 13.22 -2.51
CA ARG A 68 -4.51 13.11 -3.29
C ARG A 68 -4.26 11.69 -3.83
N PHE A 69 -4.88 10.68 -3.23
CA PHE A 69 -4.74 9.28 -3.61
C PHE A 69 -5.89 8.77 -4.50
N GLN A 70 -6.76 9.67 -4.98
CA GLN A 70 -7.92 9.34 -5.82
C GLN A 70 -7.63 9.38 -7.33
N GLY A 71 -6.38 9.63 -7.73
CA GLY A 71 -5.96 9.62 -9.14
C GLY A 71 -5.63 8.23 -9.67
N PRO A 72 -5.00 8.15 -10.86
CA PRO A 72 -4.56 6.91 -11.49
C PRO A 72 -3.72 6.03 -10.56
N ALA A 73 -3.77 4.72 -10.77
CA ALA A 73 -3.08 3.76 -9.91
C ALA A 73 -2.68 2.48 -10.64
N LEU A 74 -1.67 1.81 -10.10
CA LEU A 74 -1.46 0.39 -10.34
C LEU A 74 -2.29 -0.42 -9.34
N LEU A 75 -3.12 -1.35 -9.83
CA LEU A 75 -3.78 -2.35 -9.01
C LEU A 75 -3.08 -3.71 -9.17
N ALA A 76 -2.98 -4.45 -8.07
CA ALA A 76 -2.48 -5.81 -8.04
C ALA A 76 -3.44 -6.67 -7.23
N ILE A 77 -3.98 -7.72 -7.83
CA ILE A 77 -4.99 -8.59 -7.22
C ILE A 77 -4.48 -10.02 -7.20
N ASN A 78 -4.59 -10.69 -6.06
CA ASN A 78 -4.25 -12.09 -5.92
C ASN A 78 -5.39 -12.86 -5.22
N SER A 79 -5.42 -14.18 -5.40
CA SER A 79 -6.49 -15.06 -4.91
C SER A 79 -6.41 -15.36 -3.41
N GLU A 80 -5.34 -14.92 -2.73
CA GLU A 80 -5.08 -15.25 -1.33
C GLU A 80 -5.40 -14.11 -0.38
N THR A 81 -5.96 -14.47 0.77
CA THR A 81 -6.27 -13.53 1.85
C THR A 81 -5.13 -13.59 2.86
N PHE A 82 -4.64 -12.43 3.32
CA PHE A 82 -3.65 -12.37 4.39
C PHE A 82 -4.11 -13.13 5.64
N LYS A 83 -3.27 -14.03 6.13
CA LYS A 83 -3.45 -14.66 7.45
C LYS A 83 -3.10 -13.65 8.53
N GLU A 84 -3.72 -13.76 9.69
CA GLU A 84 -3.52 -12.82 10.81
C GLU A 84 -2.04 -12.65 11.22
N ARG A 85 -1.24 -13.71 11.10
CA ARG A 85 0.21 -13.65 11.35
C ARG A 85 0.93 -12.75 10.34
N ASP A 86 0.70 -12.97 9.06
CA ASP A 86 1.36 -12.24 7.97
C ASP A 86 0.89 -10.78 7.95
N PHE A 87 -0.40 -10.59 8.23
CA PHE A 87 -1.01 -9.28 8.42
C PHE A 87 -0.40 -8.51 9.60
N SER A 88 -0.25 -9.16 10.75
CA SER A 88 0.37 -8.56 11.93
C SER A 88 1.84 -8.19 11.67
N SER A 89 2.57 -9.01 10.91
CA SER A 89 3.94 -8.71 10.52
C SER A 89 4.03 -7.50 9.59
N LEU A 90 3.13 -7.41 8.60
CA LEU A 90 3.00 -6.22 7.73
C LEU A 90 2.76 -4.95 8.55
N LEU A 91 1.79 -4.99 9.47
CA LEU A 91 1.45 -3.82 10.27
C LEU A 91 2.57 -3.42 11.24
N LYS A 92 3.32 -4.37 11.78
CA LYS A 92 4.47 -4.05 12.66
C LYS A 92 5.62 -3.38 11.92
N LEU A 93 5.76 -3.60 10.61
CA LEU A 93 6.70 -2.84 9.78
C LEU A 93 6.22 -1.40 9.55
N ALA A 94 4.91 -1.22 9.42
CA ALA A 94 4.31 0.10 9.29
C ALA A 94 4.31 0.90 10.62
N ASP A 95 4.23 0.21 11.76
CA ASP A 95 4.19 0.79 13.11
C ASP A 95 5.54 1.41 13.51
N SER A 96 5.54 2.72 13.76
CA SER A 96 6.72 3.54 14.06
C SER A 96 7.49 3.15 15.31
N GLU A 97 6.82 2.61 16.31
CA GLU A 97 7.43 2.32 17.62
C GLU A 97 8.22 1.00 17.63
N LYS A 98 7.98 0.11 16.65
CA LYS A 98 8.53 -1.26 16.65
C LYS A 98 9.48 -1.54 15.48
N ARG A 99 9.81 -0.51 14.68
CA ARG A 99 10.63 -0.63 13.46
C ARG A 99 12.03 -1.21 13.72
N ASP A 100 12.69 -0.84 14.82
CA ASP A 100 14.06 -1.28 15.17
C ASP A 100 14.19 -2.79 15.47
N GLN A 101 13.09 -3.49 15.83
CA GLN A 101 13.15 -4.91 16.22
C GLN A 101 13.00 -5.87 15.03
N PHE A 102 12.42 -5.41 13.92
CA PHE A 102 12.10 -6.27 12.77
C PHE A 102 13.21 -6.29 11.70
N ASP A 103 14.29 -5.52 11.90
CA ASP A 103 15.48 -5.47 11.04
C ASP A 103 16.16 -6.82 10.80
N LYS A 104 15.91 -7.83 11.65
CA LYS A 104 16.54 -9.14 11.54
C LYS A 104 15.69 -10.20 10.85
N ILE A 105 14.42 -9.92 10.57
CA ILE A 105 13.48 -10.95 10.13
C ILE A 105 12.79 -10.45 8.87
N GLY A 106 13.25 -10.95 7.72
CA GLY A 106 12.68 -10.71 6.39
C GLY A 106 11.27 -11.27 6.22
N VAL A 107 10.34 -10.86 7.08
CA VAL A 107 8.94 -11.33 7.10
C VAL A 107 8.12 -10.65 6.01
N MET A 108 8.61 -9.56 5.44
CA MET A 108 8.22 -9.08 4.12
C MET A 108 9.50 -8.76 3.37
N GLY A 109 9.72 -9.44 2.25
CA GLY A 109 10.93 -9.28 1.46
C GLY A 109 11.17 -7.82 1.11
N VAL A 110 12.44 -7.46 0.90
CA VAL A 110 12.86 -6.12 0.44
C VAL A 110 12.05 -5.68 -0.80
N GLY A 111 11.57 -6.64 -1.59
CA GLY A 111 10.64 -6.47 -2.70
C GLY A 111 9.35 -5.71 -2.42
N PHE A 112 8.75 -5.81 -1.22
CA PHE A 112 7.54 -5.03 -0.92
C PHE A 112 7.83 -3.52 -0.90
N ASN A 113 9.03 -3.11 -0.49
CA ASN A 113 9.40 -1.70 -0.41
C ASN A 113 9.70 -1.07 -1.77
N SER A 114 10.00 -1.88 -2.79
CA SER A 114 10.25 -1.38 -4.16
C SER A 114 9.05 -0.60 -4.73
N ILE A 115 7.82 -0.95 -4.30
CA ILE A 115 6.59 -0.28 -4.76
C ILE A 115 6.54 1.20 -4.43
N TYR A 116 7.35 1.66 -3.47
CA TYR A 116 7.45 3.08 -3.14
C TYR A 116 8.16 3.91 -4.22
N HIS A 117 8.76 3.28 -5.24
CA HIS A 117 9.11 3.96 -6.49
C HIS A 117 7.88 4.60 -7.14
N ILE A 118 6.73 3.93 -7.06
CA ILE A 118 5.49 4.29 -7.77
C ILE A 118 4.54 5.12 -6.88
N THR A 119 4.43 4.76 -5.60
CA THR A 119 3.42 5.33 -4.69
C THR A 119 4.02 5.76 -3.35
N ASP A 120 3.34 6.67 -2.64
CA ASP A 120 3.69 7.03 -1.24
C ASP A 120 2.83 6.32 -0.21
N SER A 121 1.61 5.91 -0.58
CA SER A 121 0.64 5.34 0.35
C SER A 121 -0.11 4.18 -0.32
N PRO A 122 0.50 2.97 -0.33
CA PRO A 122 -0.19 1.76 -0.69
C PRO A 122 -1.45 1.57 0.16
N THR A 123 -2.54 1.16 -0.47
CA THR A 123 -3.79 0.84 0.21
C THR A 123 -4.29 -0.51 -0.28
N PHE A 124 -4.83 -1.35 0.59
CA PHE A 124 -5.31 -2.67 0.17
C PHE A 124 -6.52 -3.16 0.95
N ILE A 125 -7.23 -4.09 0.31
CA ILE A 125 -8.34 -4.84 0.91
C ILE A 125 -7.98 -6.32 0.94
N THR A 126 -8.15 -6.96 2.09
CA THR A 126 -7.97 -8.41 2.28
C THR A 126 -8.98 -8.90 3.30
N GLY A 127 -9.82 -9.87 2.94
CA GLY A 127 -10.91 -10.31 3.83
C GLY A 127 -11.84 -9.14 4.16
N ASP A 128 -12.06 -8.88 5.44
CA ASP A 128 -12.88 -7.78 5.96
C ASP A 128 -12.11 -6.49 6.28
N LYS A 129 -10.81 -6.46 5.94
CA LYS A 129 -9.90 -5.37 6.30
C LYS A 129 -9.66 -4.44 5.13
N TYR A 130 -9.74 -3.14 5.39
CA TYR A 130 -9.25 -2.06 4.54
C TYR A 130 -8.06 -1.40 5.23
N VAL A 131 -6.93 -1.29 4.53
CA VAL A 131 -5.66 -0.93 5.16
C VAL A 131 -4.96 0.14 4.35
N ILE A 132 -4.58 1.22 5.01
CA ILE A 132 -3.79 2.32 4.46
C ILE A 132 -2.41 2.24 5.10
N LEU A 133 -1.35 2.20 4.29
CA LEU A 133 0.02 2.38 4.75
C LEU A 133 0.41 3.84 4.52
N ASP A 134 0.91 4.51 5.56
CA ASP A 134 1.22 5.94 5.56
C ASP A 134 2.61 6.16 6.17
N PRO A 135 3.68 5.77 5.45
CA PRO A 135 5.05 5.85 5.95
C PRO A 135 5.52 7.29 6.25
N HIS A 136 4.95 8.30 5.57
CA HIS A 136 5.18 9.72 5.85
C HIS A 136 4.45 10.21 7.09
N GLU A 137 3.49 9.44 7.58
CA GLU A 137 2.63 9.79 8.69
C GLU A 137 1.86 11.10 8.45
N TRP A 138 1.51 11.37 7.18
CA TRP A 138 0.78 12.59 6.82
C TRP A 138 -0.61 12.63 7.46
N TYR A 139 -1.24 11.46 7.63
CA TYR A 139 -2.61 11.32 8.08
C TYR A 139 -2.79 10.28 9.19
N TYR A 140 -1.92 9.29 9.31
CA TYR A 140 -1.96 8.25 10.34
C TYR A 140 -0.57 7.97 10.89
N ASN A 141 -0.47 7.39 12.09
CA ASN A 141 0.83 7.01 12.68
C ASN A 141 1.36 5.74 12.00
N GLY A 142 1.93 5.89 10.81
CA GLY A 142 2.49 4.81 9.98
C GLY A 142 1.48 4.06 9.11
N GLY A 143 0.21 4.07 9.51
CA GLY A 143 -0.89 3.46 8.76
C GLY A 143 -2.13 3.24 9.60
N LYS A 144 -3.18 2.67 8.99
CA LYS A 144 -4.41 2.31 9.71
C LYS A 144 -5.16 1.17 9.03
N SER A 145 -5.71 0.27 9.84
CA SER A 145 -6.59 -0.81 9.42
C SER A 145 -8.02 -0.57 9.91
N PHE A 146 -8.99 -0.92 9.08
CA PHE A 146 -10.42 -0.79 9.36
C PHE A 146 -11.15 -2.08 9.01
N ASN A 147 -12.06 -2.54 9.88
CA ASN A 147 -13.06 -3.53 9.48
C ASN A 147 -14.16 -2.83 8.68
N PHE A 148 -14.19 -3.03 7.35
CA PHE A 148 -15.14 -2.32 6.49
C PHE A 148 -16.51 -2.97 6.46
N VAL A 149 -16.60 -4.27 6.75
CA VAL A 149 -17.85 -5.04 6.74
C VAL A 149 -18.66 -4.70 7.99
N GLU A 150 -18.05 -4.86 9.17
CA GLU A 150 -18.71 -4.62 10.47
C GLU A 150 -19.25 -3.20 10.57
N LYS A 151 -18.49 -2.23 10.08
CA LYS A 151 -18.82 -0.80 10.15
C LYS A 151 -19.55 -0.28 8.91
N ASN A 152 -19.84 -1.15 7.95
CA ASN A 152 -20.50 -0.80 6.68
C ASN A 152 -19.86 0.43 5.99
N LEU A 153 -18.52 0.46 5.95
CA LEU A 153 -17.77 1.65 5.55
C LEU A 153 -17.93 1.98 4.07
N ALA A 154 -18.10 0.97 3.21
CA ALA A 154 -18.30 1.17 1.78
C ALA A 154 -19.58 1.97 1.46
N GLU A 155 -20.60 1.92 2.32
CA GLU A 155 -21.83 2.70 2.12
C GLU A 155 -21.68 4.16 2.54
N SER A 156 -20.99 4.40 3.67
CA SER A 156 -20.77 5.72 4.25
C SER A 156 -19.66 6.52 3.55
N TYR A 157 -18.65 5.82 3.05
CA TYR A 157 -17.43 6.39 2.46
C TYR A 157 -17.22 5.87 1.03
N ARG A 158 -18.26 5.94 0.19
CA ARG A 158 -18.27 5.32 -1.15
C ARG A 158 -17.05 5.68 -1.99
N ASP A 159 -16.65 6.94 -1.96
CA ASP A 159 -15.52 7.44 -2.73
C ASP A 159 -14.19 6.78 -2.30
N GLN A 160 -14.06 6.37 -1.04
CA GLN A 160 -12.89 5.65 -0.54
C GLN A 160 -12.78 4.21 -1.11
N PHE A 161 -13.93 3.60 -1.46
CA PHE A 161 -14.02 2.21 -1.92
C PHE A 161 -14.23 2.07 -3.42
N ASN A 162 -14.77 3.09 -4.10
CA ASN A 162 -14.94 3.11 -5.55
C ASN A 162 -13.69 2.68 -6.35
N PRO A 163 -12.46 3.06 -5.94
CA PRO A 163 -11.24 2.65 -6.65
C PRO A 163 -10.91 1.16 -6.59
N PHE A 164 -11.62 0.38 -5.76
CA PHE A 164 -11.44 -1.07 -5.61
C PHE A 164 -12.54 -1.88 -6.33
N ILE A 165 -13.56 -1.21 -6.88
CA ILE A 165 -14.65 -1.87 -7.61
C ILE A 165 -14.20 -2.08 -9.05
N ILE A 166 -13.85 -3.32 -9.38
CA ILE A 166 -13.50 -3.73 -10.74
C ILE A 166 -14.55 -4.71 -11.27
N PRO A 167 -14.77 -4.78 -12.59
CA PRO A 167 -15.87 -5.58 -13.16
C PRO A 167 -15.91 -7.06 -12.73
N CYS A 168 -14.76 -7.64 -12.35
CA CYS A 168 -14.63 -9.05 -12.01
C CYS A 168 -14.74 -9.39 -10.52
N ASN A 169 -14.83 -8.40 -9.61
CA ASN A 169 -14.67 -8.67 -8.17
C ASN A 169 -15.86 -8.30 -7.28
N GLU A 170 -16.63 -7.25 -7.61
CA GLU A 170 -17.71 -6.74 -6.76
C GLU A 170 -18.85 -6.10 -7.55
N SER A 171 -20.04 -6.11 -6.95
CA SER A 171 -21.21 -5.42 -7.53
C SER A 171 -21.15 -3.91 -7.30
N ARG A 172 -21.37 -3.11 -8.35
CA ARG A 172 -21.46 -1.64 -8.23
C ARG A 172 -22.63 -1.16 -7.38
N THR A 173 -23.68 -1.97 -7.20
CA THR A 173 -24.89 -1.56 -6.48
C THR A 173 -24.78 -1.74 -4.97
N SER A 174 -23.96 -2.68 -4.50
CA SER A 174 -23.73 -2.91 -3.07
C SER A 174 -22.34 -3.52 -2.83
N PRO A 175 -21.27 -2.76 -3.12
CA PRO A 175 -19.91 -3.29 -3.06
C PRO A 175 -19.50 -3.54 -1.60
N PHE A 176 -18.68 -4.56 -1.37
CA PHE A 176 -17.97 -4.79 -0.11
C PHE A 176 -18.90 -4.96 1.12
N LYS A 177 -20.07 -5.59 0.92
CA LYS A 177 -20.97 -5.99 2.02
C LYS A 177 -20.52 -7.27 2.73
N LYS A 178 -19.57 -8.00 2.15
CA LYS A 178 -19.00 -9.24 2.68
C LYS A 178 -17.46 -9.14 2.64
N PRO A 179 -16.75 -9.98 3.41
CA PRO A 179 -15.31 -10.09 3.29
C PRO A 179 -14.91 -10.40 1.85
N PHE A 180 -13.92 -9.66 1.34
CA PHE A 180 -13.31 -9.89 0.04
C PHE A 180 -12.56 -11.22 0.02
N LYS A 181 -12.73 -12.00 -1.04
CA LYS A 181 -12.02 -13.28 -1.21
C LYS A 181 -10.74 -13.02 -2.02
N GLY A 182 -9.60 -13.04 -1.33
CA GLY A 182 -8.30 -12.67 -1.89
C GLY A 182 -7.80 -11.35 -1.34
N THR A 183 -6.87 -10.74 -2.07
CA THR A 183 -6.31 -9.43 -1.74
C THR A 183 -6.26 -8.55 -2.98
N ILE A 184 -6.67 -7.29 -2.83
CA ILE A 184 -6.49 -6.24 -3.85
C ILE A 184 -5.66 -5.10 -3.25
N PHE A 185 -4.48 -4.89 -3.83
CA PHE A 185 -3.66 -3.71 -3.59
C PHE A 185 -3.98 -2.63 -4.61
N ARG A 186 -3.98 -1.40 -4.13
CA ARG A 186 -3.98 -0.17 -4.92
C ARG A 186 -2.73 0.63 -4.56
N TYR A 187 -1.99 1.01 -5.60
CA TYR A 187 -0.81 1.87 -5.53
C TYR A 187 -1.12 3.14 -6.33
N PRO A 188 -1.73 4.17 -5.70
CA PRO A 188 -1.98 5.45 -6.36
C PRO A 188 -0.66 6.03 -6.85
N LEU A 189 -0.59 6.43 -8.12
CA LEU A 189 0.62 7.00 -8.68
C LEU A 189 0.92 8.32 -7.97
N ARG A 190 2.17 8.53 -7.59
CA ARG A 190 2.64 9.79 -7.01
C ARG A 190 2.33 10.95 -7.96
N ASP A 191 1.76 12.03 -7.42
CA ASP A 191 1.27 13.17 -8.21
C ASP A 191 2.08 14.47 -8.00
N ASN A 192 3.04 14.48 -7.07
CA ASN A 192 3.93 15.61 -6.76
C ASN A 192 5.26 15.15 -6.16
N ASP A 193 6.16 16.10 -5.91
CA ASP A 193 7.52 15.87 -5.38
C ASP A 193 7.62 16.11 -3.86
N GLN A 194 6.51 16.15 -3.12
CA GLN A 194 6.52 16.40 -1.67
C GLN A 194 7.04 15.20 -0.87
N SER A 195 7.10 14.01 -1.46
CA SER A 195 7.51 12.79 -0.79
C SER A 195 8.98 12.77 -0.41
N ASP A 196 9.28 12.46 0.85
CA ASP A 196 10.65 12.18 1.30
C ASP A 196 11.16 10.77 0.92
N ILE A 197 10.30 9.91 0.35
CA ILE A 197 10.69 8.56 -0.09
C ILE A 197 11.27 8.61 -1.50
N SER A 198 10.57 9.24 -2.45
CA SER A 198 11.02 9.39 -3.83
C SER A 198 10.47 10.66 -4.45
N LYS A 199 11.27 11.32 -5.28
CA LYS A 199 10.86 12.47 -6.10
C LYS A 199 10.39 12.06 -7.50
N LYS A 200 10.52 10.78 -7.88
CA LYS A 200 10.11 10.29 -9.19
C LYS A 200 8.59 10.21 -9.26
N ILE A 201 8.03 10.77 -10.33
CA ILE A 201 6.60 10.75 -10.65
C ILE A 201 6.41 9.87 -11.87
N TYR A 202 5.70 8.75 -11.70
CA TYR A 202 5.35 7.86 -12.80
C TYR A 202 4.07 8.34 -13.49
N LYS A 203 4.12 8.47 -14.81
CA LYS A 203 2.92 8.63 -15.64
C LYS A 203 2.31 7.25 -15.92
N PRO A 204 0.98 7.17 -16.16
CA PRO A 204 0.35 5.90 -16.55
C PRO A 204 1.03 5.21 -17.73
N GLN A 205 1.53 5.97 -18.73
CA GLN A 205 2.25 5.40 -19.87
C GLN A 205 3.53 4.67 -19.45
N GLU A 206 4.26 5.15 -18.44
CA GLU A 206 5.48 4.50 -17.97
C GLU A 206 5.16 3.17 -17.26
N ILE A 207 4.01 3.10 -16.56
CA ILE A 207 3.51 1.85 -15.98
C ILE A 207 3.07 0.87 -17.08
N LEU A 208 2.45 1.38 -18.15
CA LEU A 208 2.11 0.55 -19.31
C LEU A 208 3.36 0.00 -20.00
N ASP A 209 4.42 0.82 -20.13
CA ASP A 209 5.71 0.38 -20.65
C ASP A 209 6.36 -0.69 -19.75
N MET A 210 6.16 -0.61 -18.42
CA MET A 210 6.57 -1.67 -17.50
C MET A 210 5.81 -2.98 -17.76
N PHE A 211 4.51 -2.93 -18.05
CA PHE A 211 3.72 -4.12 -18.40
C PHE A 211 4.26 -4.77 -19.68
N HIS A 212 4.58 -3.97 -20.70
CA HIS A 212 5.16 -4.47 -21.95
C HIS A 212 6.55 -5.10 -21.81
N LYS A 213 7.34 -4.69 -20.80
CA LYS A 213 8.66 -5.28 -20.50
C LYS A 213 8.57 -6.50 -19.56
N PHE A 214 7.49 -6.59 -18.81
CA PHE A 214 7.28 -7.65 -17.83
C PHE A 214 6.87 -8.97 -18.50
N TYR A 215 5.98 -8.88 -19.48
CA TYR A 215 5.50 -9.99 -20.32
C TYR A 215 6.48 -10.36 -21.43
#